data_AF-A0AAV5Y633-F1
#
_entry.id   AF-A0AAV5Y633-F1
#
_cell.length_a   1.000
_cell.length_b   1.000
_cell.length_c   1.000
_cell.angle_alpha   90.00
_cell.angle_beta   90.00
_cell.angle_gamma   90.00
#
_symmetry.space_group_name_H-M   'P 1'
#
loop_
_entity.id
_entity.type
_entity.pdbx_description
1 polymer ?
#
loop_
_entity_poly.entity_id
_entity_poly.type
_entity_poly.pdbx_seq_one_letter_code
_entity_poly.pdbx_strand_id
1 'polypeptide(L)'
;YSADKNALQGAPLGGREKTVFTAKEPIVYVRSLKDDLLIAQRSGIVGVLSGKTGKIVATAISTANGWAVLDASKRYDGSSSGGREIAWVIQKMDLDLEKFSRHFYEPGLLLHYVGQPPGGFASTGHQGPIPAPPTISEVKLLENVAGSGRTVVLATARNLKDDVVAIEVYHNGKRVSDTRIITNETARRDDLRFRSVGFEINPAPGPNTVAVMGVGQLGIDGPTRDLSFDRPGTPGGALHAVTVGIDRYGIETLKLGYARRDAEAMAQLLRGSKGYDRIAVAELHDGNATRDAVLGSLRAAAAAAAPGDALIVYLAGHGIAIRGSWYYLSPAVKEVEEDEIVNLSLSAEQIAATLRESRASRVVLMIDSCNSGAVVRDVKGLLQNRVYTQLGRSTGFAVLAAARQDQAALERGTLGHGVFTAATIAALSGAADRNGDGRVTARELAAYLARQIPTLATEHLNEVQIPVAYAPSEDFVVSSLR
;
A
#
# COMPACT_ATOMS: atom_id res chain seq x y z
N TYR A 1 -37.21 5.81 9.33
CA TYR A 1 -38.27 4.95 8.78
C TYR A 1 -39.02 4.34 9.95
N SER A 2 -40.35 4.32 9.91
CA SER A 2 -41.19 3.53 10.82
C SER A 2 -41.90 2.48 9.98
N ALA A 3 -41.87 1.22 10.42
CA ALA A 3 -42.72 0.18 9.87
C ALA A 3 -44.08 0.34 10.53
N ASP A 4 -45.07 0.79 9.77
CA ASP A 4 -46.44 0.85 10.26
C ASP A 4 -47.26 -0.14 9.45
N LYS A 5 -47.55 -1.28 10.08
CA LYS A 5 -48.38 -2.33 9.48
C LYS A 5 -49.83 -1.87 9.27
N ASN A 6 -50.24 -0.74 9.87
CA ASN A 6 -51.61 -0.26 9.88
C ASN A 6 -51.81 1.09 9.15
N ALA A 7 -50.79 1.67 8.53
CA ALA A 7 -50.85 3.03 7.97
C ALA A 7 -51.72 3.20 6.70
N LEU A 8 -52.27 2.14 6.12
CA LEU A 8 -53.20 2.23 5.00
C LEU A 8 -54.64 1.99 5.47
N GLN A 9 -55.31 3.04 5.93
CA GLN A 9 -56.78 3.10 5.83
C GLN A 9 -57.15 3.47 4.39
N GLY A 10 -57.10 2.49 3.49
CA GLY A 10 -57.45 2.63 2.08
C GLY A 10 -57.45 1.27 1.38
N ALA A 11 -58.47 1.03 0.56
CA ALA A 11 -58.95 -0.28 0.07
C ALA A 11 -57.87 -1.33 -0.32
N PRO A 12 -58.12 -2.63 -0.04
CA PRO A 12 -57.18 -3.71 -0.35
C PRO A 12 -57.07 -3.90 -1.86
N LEU A 13 -55.96 -3.47 -2.45
CA LEU A 13 -55.57 -3.89 -3.80
C LEU A 13 -54.97 -5.31 -3.73
N GLY A 14 -55.84 -6.32 -3.79
CA GLY A 14 -55.53 -7.65 -4.34
C GLY A 14 -54.76 -8.65 -3.46
N GLY A 15 -55.19 -8.90 -2.22
CA GLY A 15 -54.86 -10.14 -1.49
C GLY A 15 -53.39 -10.45 -1.16
N ARG A 16 -52.45 -9.53 -1.40
CA ARG A 16 -51.04 -9.67 -1.04
C ARG A 16 -50.75 -8.92 0.26
N GLU A 17 -50.05 -9.55 1.20
CA GLU A 17 -49.50 -8.85 2.36
C GLU A 17 -48.57 -7.72 1.89
N LYS A 18 -48.85 -6.49 2.34
CA LYS A 18 -48.04 -5.30 2.03
C LYS A 18 -47.39 -4.80 3.31
N THR A 19 -46.08 -4.63 3.28
CA THR A 19 -45.35 -3.90 4.31
C THR A 19 -45.14 -2.47 3.81
N VAL A 20 -45.65 -1.48 4.55
CA VAL A 20 -45.53 -0.07 4.20
C VAL A 20 -44.42 0.55 5.04
N PHE A 21 -43.51 1.25 4.37
CA PHE A 21 -42.44 2.02 5.00
C PHE A 21 -42.62 3.50 4.70
N THR A 22 -42.66 4.32 5.75
CA THR A 22 -42.69 5.77 5.60
C THR A 22 -41.27 6.33 5.69
N ALA A 23 -40.84 7.02 4.63
CA ALA A 23 -39.58 7.75 4.58
C ALA A 23 -39.75 9.17 5.13
N LYS A 24 -38.76 9.66 5.87
CA LYS A 24 -38.76 11.05 6.36
C LYS A 24 -38.44 12.06 5.26
N GLU A 25 -37.72 11.63 4.23
CA GLU A 25 -37.37 12.44 3.07
C GLU A 25 -37.96 11.82 1.80
N PRO A 26 -38.29 12.64 0.78
CA PRO A 26 -38.77 12.14 -0.50
C PRO A 26 -37.77 11.18 -1.16
N ILE A 27 -38.26 10.00 -1.51
CA ILE A 27 -37.54 9.04 -2.33
C ILE A 27 -37.76 9.40 -3.80
N VAL A 28 -36.67 9.63 -4.54
CA VAL A 28 -36.70 9.99 -5.96
C VAL A 28 -36.41 8.80 -6.88
N TYR A 29 -35.87 7.72 -6.33
CA TYR A 29 -35.58 6.48 -7.05
C TYR A 29 -35.75 5.27 -6.14
N VAL A 30 -36.32 4.19 -6.67
CA VAL A 30 -36.41 2.87 -6.01
C VAL A 30 -36.11 1.79 -7.02
N ARG A 31 -35.28 0.82 -6.64
CA ARG A 31 -35.06 -0.42 -7.37
C ARG A 31 -35.14 -1.60 -6.41
N SER A 32 -35.90 -2.62 -6.80
CA SER A 32 -35.92 -3.88 -6.05
C SER A 32 -34.58 -4.60 -6.18
N LEU A 33 -34.04 -5.01 -5.05
CA LEU A 33 -33.06 -6.08 -4.95
C LEU A 33 -33.82 -7.38 -4.60
N LYS A 34 -33.11 -8.46 -4.25
CA LYS A 34 -33.74 -9.74 -3.91
C LYS A 34 -34.67 -9.62 -2.69
N ASP A 35 -34.10 -9.29 -1.54
CA ASP A 35 -34.85 -9.14 -0.26
C ASP A 35 -34.92 -7.69 0.22
N ASP A 36 -34.24 -6.76 -0.47
CA ASP A 36 -34.01 -5.38 -0.06
C ASP A 36 -34.34 -4.40 -1.21
N LEU A 37 -34.29 -3.09 -0.93
CA LEU A 37 -34.54 -2.04 -1.91
C LEU A 37 -33.34 -1.09 -1.98
N LEU A 38 -32.85 -0.81 -3.18
CA LEU A 38 -31.95 0.31 -3.42
C LEU A 38 -32.80 1.58 -3.58
N ILE A 39 -32.54 2.59 -2.77
CA ILE A 39 -33.28 3.85 -2.77
C ILE A 39 -32.32 5.02 -3.00
N ALA A 40 -32.80 6.09 -3.65
CA ALA A 40 -32.14 7.38 -3.65
C ALA A 40 -33.08 8.45 -3.10
N GLN A 41 -32.58 9.28 -2.20
CA GLN A 41 -33.31 10.36 -1.56
C GLN A 41 -32.98 11.69 -2.24
N ARG A 42 -33.88 12.67 -2.14
CA ARG A 42 -33.64 14.02 -2.70
C ARG A 42 -32.40 14.71 -2.11
N SER A 43 -31.98 14.33 -0.91
CA SER A 43 -30.73 14.79 -0.27
C SER A 43 -29.45 14.28 -0.95
N GLY A 44 -29.56 13.39 -1.94
CA GLY A 44 -28.43 12.74 -2.60
C GLY A 44 -27.95 11.46 -1.90
N ILE A 45 -28.56 11.09 -0.78
CA ILE A 45 -28.27 9.85 -0.07
C ILE A 45 -28.79 8.66 -0.90
N VAL A 46 -27.90 7.74 -1.23
CA VAL A 46 -28.25 6.44 -1.82
C VAL A 46 -28.13 5.39 -0.73
N GLY A 47 -29.18 4.61 -0.50
CA GLY A 47 -29.21 3.63 0.59
C GLY A 47 -29.76 2.28 0.16
N VAL A 48 -29.32 1.23 0.83
CA VAL A 48 -29.96 -0.09 0.79
C VAL A 48 -30.91 -0.18 1.97
N LEU A 49 -32.20 -0.22 1.69
CA LEU A 49 -33.27 -0.38 2.66
C LEU A 49 -33.59 -1.87 2.81
N SER A 50 -33.50 -2.39 4.03
CA SER A 50 -33.85 -3.78 4.29
C SER A 50 -35.35 -4.01 4.10
N GLY A 51 -35.75 -4.94 3.24
CA GLY A 51 -37.16 -5.24 3.02
C GLY A 51 -37.83 -5.88 4.24
N LYS A 52 -37.04 -6.50 5.13
CA LYS A 52 -37.52 -7.10 6.38
C LYS A 52 -37.78 -6.07 7.48
N THR A 53 -36.89 -5.08 7.62
CA THR A 53 -36.91 -4.16 8.76
C THR A 53 -37.31 -2.73 8.41
N GLY A 54 -37.28 -2.37 7.13
CA GLY A 54 -37.49 -0.99 6.68
C GLY A 54 -36.39 -0.02 7.10
N LYS A 55 -35.24 -0.51 7.55
CA LYS A 55 -34.10 0.32 7.96
C LYS A 55 -33.07 0.36 6.84
N ILE A 56 -32.40 1.51 6.68
CA ILE A 56 -31.21 1.58 5.83
C ILE A 56 -30.13 0.74 6.50
N VAL A 57 -29.63 -0.27 5.78
CA VAL A 57 -28.56 -1.17 6.24
C VAL A 57 -27.20 -0.78 5.68
N ALA A 58 -27.17 -0.13 4.52
CA ALA A 58 -25.97 0.45 3.93
C ALA A 58 -26.28 1.78 3.24
N THR A 59 -25.33 2.71 3.25
CA THR A 59 -25.42 4.03 2.62
C THR A 59 -24.25 4.20 1.67
N ALA A 60 -24.53 4.46 0.40
CA ALA A 60 -23.55 4.86 -0.61
C ALA A 60 -23.53 6.38 -0.73
N ILE A 61 -22.32 6.94 -0.76
CA ILE A 61 -22.06 8.38 -0.83
C ILE A 61 -21.12 8.59 -2.02
N SER A 62 -21.54 9.40 -2.98
CA SER A 62 -20.65 9.93 -4.01
C SER A 62 -20.06 11.24 -3.52
N THR A 63 -18.76 11.40 -3.69
CA THR A 63 -18.04 12.62 -3.35
C THR A 63 -17.56 13.31 -4.64
N ALA A 64 -16.85 14.44 -4.52
CA ALA A 64 -16.39 15.17 -5.70
C ALA A 64 -15.40 14.35 -6.53
N ASN A 65 -14.53 13.58 -5.86
CA ASN A 65 -13.46 12.82 -6.52
C ASN A 65 -13.57 11.31 -6.32
N GLY A 66 -14.68 10.81 -5.77
CA GLY A 66 -14.79 9.40 -5.42
C GLY A 66 -16.16 8.96 -4.90
N TRP A 67 -16.14 7.84 -4.20
CA TRP A 67 -17.31 7.23 -3.56
C TRP A 67 -16.88 6.45 -2.32
N ALA A 68 -17.82 6.28 -1.38
CA ALA A 68 -17.73 5.31 -0.30
C ALA A 68 -19.10 4.72 0.04
N VAL A 69 -19.11 3.55 0.66
CA VAL A 69 -20.28 2.84 1.17
C VAL A 69 -20.03 2.54 2.63
N LEU A 70 -21.01 2.78 3.48
CA LEU A 70 -20.93 2.53 4.92
C LEU A 70 -22.15 1.77 5.39
N ASP A 71 -21.98 0.86 6.35
CA ASP A 71 -23.09 0.09 6.90
C ASP A 71 -23.37 0.38 8.38
N ALA A 72 -24.46 -0.21 8.89
CA ALA A 72 -24.86 -0.05 10.29
C ALA A 72 -23.81 -0.57 11.29
N SER A 73 -22.98 -1.53 10.88
CA SER A 73 -21.89 -2.13 11.65
C SER A 73 -20.57 -1.36 11.52
N LYS A 74 -20.60 -0.12 11.01
CA LYS A 74 -19.44 0.75 10.81
C LYS A 74 -18.45 0.23 9.75
N ARG A 75 -18.80 -0.83 9.02
CA ARG A 75 -17.97 -1.29 7.92
C ARG A 75 -18.06 -0.27 6.79
N TYR A 76 -17.00 -0.18 6.00
CA TYR A 76 -16.99 0.66 4.82
C TYR A 76 -16.22 0.05 3.67
N ASP A 77 -16.54 0.53 2.47
CA ASP A 77 -15.78 0.35 1.24
C ASP A 77 -15.74 1.68 0.49
N GLY A 78 -14.83 1.86 -0.45
CA GLY A 78 -14.76 3.09 -1.21
C GLY A 78 -13.52 3.21 -2.07
N SER A 79 -13.57 4.18 -2.98
CA SER A 79 -12.35 4.69 -3.61
C SER A 79 -11.46 5.39 -2.57
N SER A 80 -10.14 5.38 -2.76
CA SER A 80 -9.20 6.08 -1.86
C SER A 80 -9.43 7.60 -1.77
N SER A 81 -10.07 8.21 -2.78
CA SER A 81 -10.48 9.62 -2.70
C SER A 81 -11.72 9.78 -1.84
N GLY A 82 -12.75 8.95 -2.05
CA GLY A 82 -13.98 8.97 -1.24
C GLY A 82 -13.73 8.65 0.23
N GLY A 83 -12.83 7.70 0.54
CA GLY A 83 -12.44 7.37 1.91
C GLY A 83 -11.79 8.53 2.67
N ARG A 84 -11.14 9.47 1.97
CA ARG A 84 -10.51 10.68 2.54
C ARG A 84 -11.46 11.88 2.60
N GLU A 85 -12.51 11.89 1.78
CA GLU A 85 -13.49 12.98 1.72
C GLU A 85 -14.66 12.78 2.69
N ILE A 86 -14.79 11.57 3.26
CA ILE A 86 -15.82 11.22 4.25
C ILE A 86 -15.14 10.93 5.58
N ALA A 87 -15.70 11.47 6.66
CA ALA A 87 -15.17 11.32 8.00
C ALA A 87 -16.26 11.01 9.03
N TRP A 88 -15.88 10.27 10.07
CA TRP A 88 -16.62 10.22 11.32
C TRP A 88 -16.15 11.33 12.24
N VAL A 89 -17.11 12.12 12.74
CA VAL A 89 -16.84 13.19 13.70
C VAL A 89 -16.93 12.62 15.12
N ILE A 90 -15.78 12.46 15.78
CA ILE A 90 -15.69 11.91 17.14
C ILE A 90 -15.02 12.94 18.04
N GLN A 91 -15.71 13.39 19.09
CA GLN A 91 -15.21 14.43 20.00
C GLN A 91 -14.67 15.69 19.29
N LYS A 92 -15.35 16.13 18.22
CA LYS A 92 -14.96 17.26 17.35
C LYS A 92 -13.68 17.02 16.51
N MET A 93 -13.20 15.78 16.42
CA MET A 93 -12.17 15.39 15.47
C MET A 93 -12.82 14.77 14.24
N ASP A 94 -12.42 15.24 13.07
CA ASP A 94 -12.79 14.63 11.80
C ASP A 94 -11.82 13.49 11.52
N LEU A 95 -12.32 12.26 11.61
CA LEU A 95 -11.54 11.05 11.35
C LEU A 95 -12.02 10.46 10.03
N ASP A 96 -11.22 10.60 8.97
CA ASP A 96 -11.51 10.01 7.66
C ASP A 96 -11.72 8.48 7.75
N LEU A 97 -12.39 7.89 6.77
CA LEU A 97 -12.67 6.46 6.78
C LEU A 97 -11.39 5.61 6.70
N GLU A 98 -10.33 6.11 6.07
CA GLU A 98 -9.04 5.41 5.93
C GLU A 98 -8.41 5.10 7.31
N LYS A 99 -8.69 5.90 8.35
CA LYS A 99 -8.31 5.63 9.76
C LYS A 99 -8.91 4.36 10.34
N PHE A 100 -9.98 3.86 9.75
CA PHE A 100 -10.73 2.70 10.22
C PHE A 100 -10.47 1.44 9.38
N SER A 101 -9.59 1.52 8.38
CA SER A 101 -9.27 0.43 7.45
C SER A 101 -8.69 -0.83 8.10
N ARG A 102 -8.32 -0.78 9.39
CA ARG A 102 -7.67 -1.87 10.14
C ARG A 102 -8.69 -2.95 10.52
N HIS A 103 -9.91 -2.53 10.85
CA HIS A 103 -10.96 -3.43 11.33
C HIS A 103 -12.30 -3.25 10.60
N PHE A 104 -12.46 -2.18 9.82
CA PHE A 104 -13.76 -1.81 9.25
C PHE A 104 -13.78 -1.74 7.72
N TYR A 105 -12.63 -1.83 7.04
CA TYR A 105 -12.63 -1.87 5.58
C TYR A 105 -13.03 -3.26 5.07
N GLU A 106 -14.00 -3.30 4.15
CA GLU A 106 -14.50 -4.53 3.54
C GLU A 106 -14.66 -4.33 2.02
N PRO A 107 -13.70 -4.79 1.21
CA PRO A 107 -13.79 -4.71 -0.25
C PRO A 107 -15.07 -5.34 -0.79
N GLY A 108 -15.81 -4.61 -1.63
CA GLY A 108 -17.05 -5.08 -2.20
C GLY A 108 -18.23 -5.05 -1.21
N LEU A 109 -18.17 -4.22 -0.15
CA LEU A 109 -19.26 -4.11 0.84
C LEU A 109 -20.61 -3.84 0.18
N LEU A 110 -20.66 -3.03 -0.88
CA LEU A 110 -21.91 -2.80 -1.61
C LEU A 110 -22.42 -4.08 -2.30
N LEU A 111 -21.51 -4.90 -2.84
CA LEU A 111 -21.84 -6.16 -3.52
C LEU A 111 -22.53 -7.14 -2.56
N HIS A 112 -22.06 -7.20 -1.31
CA HIS A 112 -22.71 -7.95 -0.24
C HIS A 112 -24.20 -7.60 -0.10
N TYR A 113 -24.52 -6.30 -0.12
CA TYR A 113 -25.89 -5.83 0.04
C TYR A 113 -26.75 -5.91 -1.24
N VAL A 114 -26.13 -6.00 -2.42
CA VAL A 114 -26.88 -6.20 -3.69
C VAL A 114 -26.98 -7.67 -4.11
N GLY A 115 -26.64 -8.61 -3.21
CA GLY A 115 -26.84 -10.04 -3.40
C GLY A 115 -25.77 -10.72 -4.27
N GLN A 116 -24.61 -10.09 -4.41
CA GLN A 116 -23.44 -10.71 -5.01
C GLN A 116 -22.50 -11.24 -3.90
N PRO A 117 -21.76 -12.33 -4.14
CA PRO A 117 -20.84 -12.86 -3.14
C PRO A 117 -19.79 -11.80 -2.77
N PRO A 118 -19.56 -11.55 -1.47
CA PRO A 118 -18.48 -10.65 -1.04
C PRO A 118 -17.13 -11.20 -1.50
N GLY A 119 -16.17 -10.32 -1.77
CA GLY A 119 -14.85 -10.65 -2.31
C GLY A 119 -13.90 -11.37 -1.36
N GLY A 120 -14.38 -12.34 -0.57
CA GLY A 120 -13.58 -13.18 0.32
C GLY A 120 -13.11 -12.53 1.64
N PHE A 121 -13.28 -11.21 1.79
CA PHE A 121 -12.94 -10.50 3.03
C PHE A 121 -14.23 -10.17 3.80
N ALA A 122 -14.34 -10.68 5.03
CA ALA A 122 -15.42 -10.33 5.95
C ALA A 122 -14.83 -9.63 7.17
N SER A 123 -15.21 -8.37 7.40
CA SER A 123 -14.86 -7.66 8.62
C SER A 123 -15.91 -7.91 9.70
N THR A 124 -15.50 -7.97 10.97
CA THR A 124 -16.42 -8.27 12.08
C THR A 124 -17.41 -7.13 12.37
N GLY A 125 -17.15 -5.93 11.82
CA GLY A 125 -17.87 -4.72 12.16
C GLY A 125 -17.76 -4.35 13.65
N HIS A 126 -18.50 -3.32 14.08
CA HIS A 126 -18.64 -2.92 15.47
C HIS A 126 -20.07 -2.44 15.76
N GLN A 127 -20.61 -2.86 16.90
CA GLN A 127 -21.90 -2.42 17.39
C GLN A 127 -21.69 -1.39 18.50
N GLY A 128 -22.25 -0.20 18.32
CA GLY A 128 -22.21 0.88 19.31
C GLY A 128 -21.36 2.08 18.90
N PRO A 129 -21.09 3.01 19.85
CA PRO A 129 -20.27 4.18 19.61
C PRO A 129 -18.82 3.79 19.30
N ILE A 130 -18.19 4.61 18.48
CA ILE A 130 -16.77 4.45 18.13
C ILE A 130 -15.96 5.17 19.21
N PRO A 131 -15.01 4.49 19.88
CA PRO A 131 -14.22 5.11 20.93
C PRO A 131 -13.33 6.21 20.36
N ALA A 132 -13.04 7.23 21.18
CA ALA A 132 -12.17 8.31 20.77
C ALA A 132 -10.72 7.80 20.68
N PRO A 133 -9.96 8.19 19.64
CA PRO A 133 -8.57 7.80 19.55
C PRO A 133 -7.71 8.57 20.56
N PRO A 134 -6.58 7.98 20.98
CA PRO A 134 -5.60 8.66 21.83
C PRO A 134 -4.94 9.84 21.11
N THR A 135 -4.43 10.80 21.89
CA THR A 135 -3.63 11.93 21.40
C THR A 135 -2.22 11.86 21.96
N ILE A 136 -1.22 12.28 21.17
CA ILE A 136 0.16 12.38 21.65
C ILE A 136 0.31 13.65 22.48
N SER A 137 0.58 13.50 23.77
CA SER A 137 0.81 14.62 24.69
C SER A 137 2.26 15.10 24.69
N GLU A 138 3.22 14.21 24.44
CA GLU A 138 4.65 14.56 24.44
C GLU A 138 5.45 13.68 23.46
N VAL A 139 6.44 14.28 22.80
CA VAL A 139 7.48 13.58 22.02
C VAL A 139 8.81 14.27 22.32
N LYS A 140 9.81 13.49 22.74
CA LYS A 140 11.18 13.94 23.02
C LYS A 140 12.19 13.10 22.25
N LEU A 141 13.20 13.77 21.71
CA LEU A 141 14.41 13.11 21.20
C LEU A 141 15.46 13.15 22.31
N LEU A 142 15.91 11.96 22.72
CA LEU A 142 16.98 11.80 23.69
C LEU A 142 18.21 11.28 22.95
N GLU A 143 19.27 12.08 22.94
CA GLU A 143 20.53 11.73 22.30
C GLU A 143 21.55 11.24 23.33
N ASN A 144 22.41 10.32 22.92
CA ASN A 144 23.48 9.76 23.74
C ASN A 144 22.99 9.23 25.10
N VAL A 145 21.85 8.53 25.09
CA VAL A 145 21.21 8.02 26.32
C VAL A 145 22.19 7.12 27.08
N ALA A 146 22.46 7.46 28.34
CA ALA A 146 23.42 6.77 29.20
C ALA A 146 24.85 6.62 28.61
N GLY A 147 25.28 7.57 27.76
CA GLY A 147 26.61 7.54 27.15
C GLY A 147 26.79 6.46 26.06
N SER A 148 25.70 5.83 25.62
CA SER A 148 25.73 4.71 24.68
C SER A 148 25.80 5.11 23.20
N GLY A 149 25.73 6.41 22.89
CA GLY A 149 25.58 6.90 21.51
C GLY A 149 24.21 6.62 20.87
N ARG A 150 23.26 6.03 21.60
CA ARG A 150 21.90 5.73 21.12
C ARG A 150 21.04 6.99 21.04
N THR A 151 20.20 7.04 20.01
CA THR A 151 19.13 8.04 19.88
C THR A 151 17.79 7.38 20.18
N VAL A 152 17.01 7.98 21.07
CA VAL A 152 15.71 7.44 21.51
C VAL A 152 14.61 8.47 21.28
N VAL A 153 13.50 8.02 20.71
CA VAL A 153 12.24 8.77 20.67
C VAL A 153 11.41 8.34 21.87
N LEU A 154 11.27 9.22 22.86
CA LEU A 154 10.36 9.03 23.97
C LEU A 154 9.02 9.70 23.66
N ALA A 155 7.97 8.90 23.60
CA ALA A 155 6.63 9.34 23.23
C ALA A 155 5.63 9.02 24.35
N THR A 156 4.78 9.99 24.69
CA THR A 156 3.67 9.78 25.63
C THR A 156 2.35 10.10 24.94
N ALA A 157 1.46 9.12 24.96
CA ALA A 157 0.09 9.25 24.47
C ALA A 157 -0.89 9.25 25.65
N ARG A 158 -2.00 9.95 25.49
CA ARG A 158 -3.09 10.00 26.45
C ARG A 158 -4.43 9.73 25.77
N ASN A 159 -5.36 9.14 26.50
CA ASN A 159 -6.74 9.00 26.07
C ASN A 159 -7.71 9.19 27.25
N LEU A 160 -8.94 9.59 26.95
CA LEU A 160 -10.01 9.78 27.92
C LEU A 160 -10.83 8.49 28.03
N LYS A 161 -10.94 7.95 29.25
CA LYS A 161 -11.67 6.73 29.65
C LYS A 161 -11.10 5.43 29.08
N ASP A 162 -10.80 5.38 27.79
CA ASP A 162 -10.27 4.21 27.10
C ASP A 162 -8.74 4.13 27.22
N ASP A 163 -8.20 2.92 27.27
CA ASP A 163 -6.76 2.71 27.31
C ASP A 163 -6.08 3.08 25.97
N VAL A 164 -4.83 3.52 26.04
CA VAL A 164 -3.95 3.61 24.86
C VAL A 164 -3.41 2.21 24.59
N VAL A 165 -3.81 1.62 23.45
CA VAL A 165 -3.48 0.23 23.08
C VAL A 165 -2.04 0.10 22.60
N ALA A 166 -1.52 1.08 21.86
CA ALA A 166 -0.12 1.13 21.44
C ALA A 166 0.34 2.57 21.15
N ILE A 167 1.65 2.75 21.05
CA ILE A 167 2.26 3.92 20.39
C ILE A 167 3.06 3.37 19.22
N GLU A 168 2.83 3.91 18.03
CA GLU A 168 3.60 3.60 16.83
C GLU A 168 4.51 4.78 16.52
N VAL A 169 5.79 4.49 16.31
CA VAL A 169 6.80 5.48 15.89
C VAL A 169 7.24 5.16 14.48
N TYR A 170 7.36 6.21 13.68
CA TYR A 170 7.84 6.14 12.32
C TYR A 170 9.02 7.06 12.16
N HIS A 171 10.11 6.56 11.58
CA HIS A 171 11.32 7.33 11.31
C HIS A 171 11.57 7.31 9.80
N ASN A 172 11.65 8.50 9.19
CA ASN A 172 11.79 8.71 7.75
C ASN A 172 10.77 7.90 6.92
N GLY A 173 9.48 7.97 7.29
CA GLY A 173 8.40 7.25 6.58
C GLY A 173 8.23 5.78 6.95
N LYS A 174 9.17 5.18 7.69
CA LYS A 174 9.17 3.75 8.00
C LYS A 174 8.82 3.46 9.46
N ARG A 175 8.00 2.43 9.70
CA ARG A 175 7.64 2.00 11.06
C ARG A 175 8.89 1.49 11.79
N VAL A 176 9.16 2.04 12.96
CA VAL A 176 10.19 1.53 13.87
C VAL A 176 9.64 0.23 14.48
N SER A 177 10.42 -0.86 14.39
CA SER A 177 9.99 -2.16 14.90
C SER A 177 9.76 -2.13 16.41
N ASP A 178 8.74 -2.86 16.88
CA ASP A 178 8.46 -2.99 18.32
C ASP A 178 9.61 -3.67 19.09
N THR A 179 10.49 -4.40 18.39
CA THR A 179 11.75 -4.93 18.96
C THR A 179 12.75 -3.85 19.37
N ARG A 180 12.52 -2.59 18.98
CA ARG A 180 13.32 -1.41 19.38
C ARG A 180 12.74 -0.67 20.57
N ILE A 181 11.66 -1.16 21.16
CA ILE A 181 11.10 -0.60 22.37
C ILE A 181 12.07 -0.88 23.53
N ILE A 182 12.54 0.18 24.19
CA ILE A 182 13.43 0.08 25.34
C ILE A 182 12.69 0.36 26.66
N THR A 183 11.59 1.10 26.62
CA THR A 183 10.70 1.34 27.76
C THR A 183 9.25 1.34 27.30
N ASN A 184 8.33 0.82 28.12
CA ASN A 184 6.90 0.83 27.84
C ASN A 184 6.14 0.83 29.17
N GLU A 185 5.57 1.98 29.52
CA GLU A 185 4.93 2.24 30.79
C GLU A 185 3.49 2.70 30.57
N THR A 186 2.62 2.36 31.51
CA THR A 186 1.23 2.86 31.51
C THR A 186 0.93 3.53 32.83
N ALA A 187 0.12 4.58 32.80
CA ALA A 187 -0.31 5.30 33.99
C ALA A 187 -1.79 5.70 33.87
N ARG A 188 -2.42 5.93 35.01
CA ARG A 188 -3.80 6.40 35.10
C ARG A 188 -3.87 7.59 36.05
N ARG A 189 -4.63 8.61 35.67
CA ARG A 189 -4.94 9.76 36.53
C ARG A 189 -6.36 10.17 36.25
N ASP A 190 -7.24 9.98 37.23
CA ASP A 190 -8.68 10.17 37.08
C ASP A 190 -9.23 9.38 35.86
N ASP A 191 -9.96 10.05 34.97
CA ASP A 191 -10.46 9.47 33.72
C ASP A 191 -9.40 9.40 32.60
N LEU A 192 -8.19 9.91 32.81
CA LEU A 192 -7.13 9.84 31.80
C LEU A 192 -6.34 8.54 31.90
N ARG A 193 -6.03 7.98 30.73
CA ARG A 193 -5.14 6.83 30.53
C ARG A 193 -3.92 7.30 29.76
N PHE A 194 -2.74 6.91 30.21
CA PHE A 194 -1.47 7.27 29.60
C PHE A 194 -0.69 6.02 29.22
N ARG A 195 0.05 6.11 28.12
CA ARG A 195 1.12 5.19 27.78
C ARG A 195 2.34 5.98 27.39
N SER A 196 3.52 5.59 27.86
CA SER A 196 4.80 6.19 27.51
C SER A 196 5.72 5.10 26.96
N VAL A 197 6.29 5.31 25.77
CA VAL A 197 7.13 4.33 25.08
C VAL A 197 8.40 5.00 24.57
N GLY A 198 9.55 4.40 24.86
CA GLY A 198 10.84 4.80 24.30
C GLY A 198 11.24 3.87 23.16
N PHE A 199 11.47 4.42 21.97
CA PHE A 199 11.93 3.69 20.79
C PHE A 199 13.37 4.07 20.44
N GLU A 200 14.25 3.08 20.34
CA GLU A 200 15.59 3.29 19.78
C GLU A 200 15.52 3.46 18.26
N ILE A 201 16.07 4.58 17.77
CA ILE A 201 16.19 4.89 16.35
C ILE A 201 17.66 5.07 15.97
N ASN A 202 17.94 4.91 14.67
CA ASN A 202 19.25 5.12 14.08
C ASN A 202 19.15 6.24 13.04
N PRO A 203 19.30 7.52 13.43
CA PRO A 203 19.12 8.61 12.49
C PRO A 203 20.18 8.59 11.38
N ALA A 204 19.75 8.86 10.15
CA ALA A 204 20.63 8.96 8.99
C ALA A 204 21.35 10.32 8.98
N PRO A 205 22.54 10.46 8.36
CA PRO A 205 23.11 11.77 8.07
C PRO A 205 22.15 12.66 7.26
N GLY A 206 22.07 13.94 7.62
CA GLY A 206 21.14 14.91 7.05
C GLY A 206 19.77 14.95 7.77
N PRO A 207 18.70 15.36 7.07
CA PRO A 207 17.39 15.56 7.67
C PRO A 207 16.73 14.23 8.04
N ASN A 208 16.14 14.21 9.23
CA ASN A 208 15.35 13.10 9.75
C ASN A 208 13.98 13.60 10.18
N THR A 209 12.95 12.79 9.93
CA THR A 209 11.58 13.02 10.35
C THR A 209 11.11 11.86 11.22
N VAL A 210 10.42 12.19 12.30
CA VAL A 210 9.78 11.24 13.20
C VAL A 210 8.30 11.60 13.28
N ALA A 211 7.43 10.63 13.02
CA ALA A 211 6.00 10.76 13.26
C ALA A 211 5.59 9.76 14.34
N VAL A 212 4.88 10.24 15.36
CA VAL A 212 4.43 9.45 16.50
C VAL A 212 2.91 9.43 16.51
N MET A 213 2.32 8.26 16.72
CA MET A 213 0.87 8.09 16.74
C MET A 213 0.45 7.17 17.89
N GLY A 214 -0.64 7.50 18.56
CA GLY A 214 -1.29 6.61 19.51
C GLY A 214 -2.31 5.73 18.79
N VAL A 215 -2.39 4.46 19.15
CA VAL A 215 -3.42 3.54 18.69
C VAL A 215 -4.39 3.28 19.85
N GLY A 216 -5.68 3.52 19.62
CA GLY A 216 -6.75 3.34 20.59
C GLY A 216 -7.39 1.96 20.53
N GLN A 217 -8.51 1.80 21.22
CA GLN A 217 -9.37 0.63 21.08
C GLN A 217 -9.86 0.48 19.64
N LEU A 218 -10.21 -0.74 19.25
CA LEU A 218 -10.63 -1.10 17.88
C LEU A 218 -9.60 -0.70 16.81
N GLY A 219 -8.32 -0.56 17.18
CA GLY A 219 -7.23 -0.22 16.26
C GLY A 219 -7.38 1.16 15.62
N ILE A 220 -8.07 2.09 16.28
CA ILE A 220 -8.32 3.43 15.75
C ILE A 220 -7.08 4.30 15.96
N ASP A 221 -6.59 4.82 14.85
CA ASP A 221 -5.39 5.62 14.76
C ASP A 221 -5.66 7.08 15.17
N GLY A 222 -4.90 7.58 16.17
CA GLY A 222 -4.96 8.97 16.60
C GLY A 222 -4.28 9.95 15.64
N PRO A 223 -4.38 11.26 15.91
CA PRO A 223 -3.58 12.24 15.18
C PRO A 223 -2.09 12.01 15.46
N THR A 224 -1.25 12.27 14.46
CA THR A 224 0.19 12.19 14.64
C THR A 224 0.76 13.45 15.27
N ARG A 225 1.90 13.28 15.93
CA ARG A 225 2.78 14.38 16.32
C ARG A 225 4.15 14.14 15.70
N ASP A 226 4.61 15.16 14.99
CA ASP A 226 5.86 15.09 14.24
C ASP A 226 7.00 15.80 14.95
N LEU A 227 8.20 15.34 14.66
CA LEU A 227 9.47 15.93 15.06
C LEU A 227 10.43 15.81 13.87
N SER A 228 11.12 16.90 13.54
CA SER A 228 12.21 16.87 12.55
C SER A 228 13.51 17.31 13.20
N PHE A 229 14.62 16.72 12.78
CA PHE A 229 15.96 17.05 13.26
C PHE A 229 17.02 16.70 12.21
N ASP A 230 18.15 17.38 12.23
CA ASP A 230 19.27 17.12 11.33
C ASP A 230 20.39 16.38 12.08
N ARG A 231 21.00 15.39 11.41
CA ARG A 231 22.22 14.72 11.90
C ARG A 231 23.42 15.15 11.06
N PRO A 232 24.54 15.57 11.66
CA PRO A 232 25.75 15.88 10.90
C PRO A 232 26.26 14.68 10.07
N GLY A 233 26.74 14.95 8.86
CA GLY A 233 27.36 13.98 7.95
C GLY A 233 26.90 14.16 6.50
N THR A 234 27.60 13.52 5.56
CA THR A 234 27.27 13.58 4.13
C THR A 234 26.20 12.53 3.79
N PRO A 235 25.11 12.91 3.12
CA PRO A 235 24.17 11.95 2.56
C PRO A 235 24.84 11.12 1.45
N GLY A 236 24.68 9.80 1.46
CA GLY A 236 25.24 8.89 0.46
C GLY A 236 24.69 7.49 0.67
N GLY A 237 24.98 6.89 1.82
CA GLY A 237 24.46 5.58 2.21
C GLY A 237 24.92 4.47 1.27
N ALA A 238 24.61 3.23 1.60
CA ALA A 238 24.84 2.10 0.70
C ALA A 238 23.66 1.92 -0.27
N LEU A 239 23.94 1.44 -1.48
CA LEU A 239 22.97 0.85 -2.39
C LEU A 239 23.05 -0.68 -2.25
N HIS A 240 21.95 -1.28 -1.84
CA HIS A 240 21.73 -2.72 -1.92
C HIS A 240 20.83 -2.99 -3.11
N ALA A 241 21.23 -3.88 -4.01
CA ALA A 241 20.43 -4.25 -5.17
C ALA A 241 20.24 -5.76 -5.26
N VAL A 242 19.05 -6.18 -5.63
CA VAL A 242 18.73 -7.58 -5.98
C VAL A 242 18.12 -7.57 -7.36
N THR A 243 18.82 -8.13 -8.35
CA THR A 243 18.32 -8.27 -9.72
C THR A 243 18.04 -9.73 -10.02
N VAL A 244 16.86 -10.00 -10.58
CA VAL A 244 16.42 -11.35 -10.90
C VAL A 244 15.88 -11.38 -12.31
N GLY A 245 16.35 -12.34 -13.11
CA GLY A 245 15.94 -12.50 -14.50
C GLY A 245 15.81 -13.97 -14.86
N ILE A 246 14.61 -14.40 -15.26
CA ILE A 246 14.33 -15.81 -15.55
C ILE A 246 13.87 -15.94 -17.00
N ASP A 247 14.72 -16.52 -17.85
CA ASP A 247 14.33 -16.91 -19.21
C ASP A 247 13.89 -18.36 -19.28
N ARG A 248 14.51 -19.23 -18.46
CA ARG A 248 14.30 -20.68 -18.51
C ARG A 248 13.46 -21.16 -17.34
N TYR A 249 12.28 -21.68 -17.67
CA TYR A 249 11.31 -22.25 -16.73
C TYR A 249 11.24 -23.77 -16.89
N GLY A 250 10.72 -24.46 -15.87
CA GLY A 250 10.41 -25.90 -15.95
C GLY A 250 9.32 -26.24 -16.98
N ILE A 251 8.53 -25.24 -17.39
CA ILE A 251 7.52 -25.32 -18.44
C ILE A 251 8.09 -24.66 -19.72
N GLU A 252 8.34 -25.45 -20.78
CA GLU A 252 9.02 -24.96 -22.00
C GLU A 252 8.26 -23.82 -22.71
N THR A 253 6.92 -23.83 -22.65
CA THR A 253 6.08 -22.79 -23.26
C THR A 253 6.20 -21.43 -22.58
N LEU A 254 6.81 -21.36 -21.39
CA LEU A 254 7.05 -20.14 -20.63
C LEU A 254 8.43 -19.52 -20.88
N LYS A 255 9.22 -20.07 -21.79
CA LYS A 255 10.56 -19.57 -22.08
C LYS A 255 10.55 -18.12 -22.60
N LEU A 256 11.40 -17.27 -22.03
CA LEU A 256 11.62 -15.87 -22.46
C LEU A 256 13.00 -15.73 -23.14
N GLY A 257 13.28 -14.56 -23.71
CA GLY A 257 14.50 -14.27 -24.48
C GLY A 257 15.39 -13.15 -23.93
N TYR A 258 14.87 -12.27 -23.07
CA TYR A 258 15.57 -11.08 -22.58
C TYR A 258 15.57 -10.94 -21.05
N ALA A 259 14.77 -11.68 -20.29
CA ALA A 259 14.63 -11.45 -18.85
C ALA A 259 15.96 -11.56 -18.10
N ARG A 260 16.80 -12.54 -18.45
CA ARG A 260 18.14 -12.65 -17.87
C ARG A 260 19.04 -11.49 -18.28
N ARG A 261 19.11 -11.19 -19.58
CA ARG A 261 19.93 -10.09 -20.12
C ARG A 261 19.54 -8.76 -19.51
N ASP A 262 18.25 -8.54 -19.29
CA ASP A 262 17.70 -7.33 -18.68
C ASP A 262 18.15 -7.20 -17.23
N ALA A 263 18.08 -8.28 -16.44
CA ALA A 263 18.59 -8.30 -15.07
C ALA A 263 20.11 -8.06 -14.98
N GLU A 264 20.89 -8.64 -15.90
CA GLU A 264 22.35 -8.43 -16.01
C GLU A 264 22.68 -6.97 -16.34
N ALA A 265 21.97 -6.37 -17.30
CA ALA A 265 22.16 -4.96 -17.69
C ALA A 265 21.80 -4.00 -16.55
N MET A 266 20.69 -4.27 -15.86
CA MET A 266 20.29 -3.51 -14.67
C MET A 266 21.33 -3.64 -13.54
N ALA A 267 21.87 -4.83 -13.29
CA ALA A 267 22.91 -5.02 -12.30
C ALA A 267 24.19 -4.23 -12.65
N GLN A 268 24.61 -4.26 -13.91
CA GLN A 268 25.75 -3.50 -14.39
C GLN A 268 25.55 -1.99 -14.20
N LEU A 269 24.39 -1.48 -14.60
CA LEU A 269 24.01 -0.08 -14.42
C LEU A 269 24.03 0.32 -12.94
N LEU A 270 23.44 -0.49 -12.07
CA LEU A 270 23.38 -0.21 -10.64
C LEU A 270 24.76 -0.22 -9.98
N ARG A 271 25.66 -1.14 -10.37
CA ARG A 271 27.07 -1.13 -9.91
C ARG A 271 27.82 0.13 -10.29
N GLY A 272 27.47 0.74 -11.42
CA GLY A 272 28.05 2.00 -11.90
C GLY A 272 27.42 3.27 -11.30
N SER A 273 26.42 3.13 -10.43
CA SER A 273 25.73 4.29 -9.84
C SER A 273 26.69 5.14 -9.01
N LYS A 274 26.52 6.46 -9.08
CA LYS A 274 27.24 7.40 -8.23
C LYS A 274 26.35 7.92 -7.10
N GLY A 275 26.97 8.55 -6.11
CA GLY A 275 26.26 9.12 -4.96
C GLY A 275 25.94 8.11 -3.85
N TYR A 276 26.52 6.91 -3.91
CA TYR A 276 26.46 5.89 -2.86
C TYR A 276 27.86 5.60 -2.34
N ASP A 277 27.99 5.42 -1.02
CA ASP A 277 29.27 5.14 -0.35
C ASP A 277 29.73 3.70 -0.58
N ARG A 278 28.77 2.80 -0.82
CA ARG A 278 28.99 1.37 -1.07
C ARG A 278 27.88 0.84 -1.95
N ILE A 279 28.20 -0.09 -2.85
CA ILE A 279 27.21 -0.76 -3.68
C ILE A 279 27.38 -2.27 -3.54
N ALA A 280 26.29 -2.97 -3.21
CA ALA A 280 26.22 -4.42 -3.15
C ALA A 280 25.08 -4.88 -4.07
N VAL A 281 25.40 -5.72 -5.06
CA VAL A 281 24.43 -6.23 -6.04
C VAL A 281 24.43 -7.75 -6.02
N ALA A 282 23.29 -8.34 -5.68
CA ALA A 282 23.01 -9.76 -5.80
C ALA A 282 22.25 -10.03 -7.10
N GLU A 283 22.70 -11.01 -7.88
CA GLU A 283 22.10 -11.39 -9.15
C GLU A 283 21.65 -12.85 -9.11
N LEU A 284 20.44 -13.11 -9.59
CA LEU A 284 19.87 -14.47 -9.67
C LEU A 284 19.26 -14.67 -11.06
N HIS A 285 19.64 -15.77 -11.71
CA HIS A 285 19.20 -16.05 -13.08
C HIS A 285 18.73 -17.48 -13.26
N ASP A 286 17.72 -17.65 -14.11
CA ASP A 286 17.21 -18.95 -14.56
C ASP A 286 17.04 -19.92 -13.37
N GLY A 287 17.52 -21.16 -13.48
CA GLY A 287 17.39 -22.20 -12.45
C GLY A 287 17.97 -21.85 -11.07
N ASN A 288 18.82 -20.82 -10.96
CA ASN A 288 19.32 -20.34 -9.66
C ASN A 288 18.35 -19.39 -8.96
N ALA A 289 17.39 -18.82 -9.68
CA ALA A 289 16.38 -17.89 -9.16
C ALA A 289 15.16 -18.63 -8.57
N THR A 290 15.41 -19.63 -7.71
CA THR A 290 14.33 -20.30 -6.97
C THR A 290 13.68 -19.34 -5.97
N ARG A 291 12.44 -19.60 -5.54
CA ARG A 291 11.75 -18.81 -4.50
C ARG A 291 12.64 -18.58 -3.27
N ASP A 292 13.29 -19.62 -2.77
CA ASP A 292 14.10 -19.53 -1.56
C ASP A 292 15.38 -18.71 -1.78
N ALA A 293 16.01 -18.82 -2.95
CA ALA A 293 17.18 -18.03 -3.29
C ALA A 293 16.83 -16.53 -3.43
N VAL A 294 15.73 -16.22 -4.12
CA VAL A 294 15.25 -14.84 -4.28
C VAL A 294 14.85 -14.26 -2.93
N LEU A 295 14.00 -14.95 -2.16
CA LEU A 295 13.55 -14.48 -0.84
C LEU A 295 14.73 -14.34 0.14
N GLY A 296 15.68 -15.27 0.11
CA GLY A 296 16.91 -15.21 0.91
C GLY A 296 17.75 -13.99 0.58
N SER A 297 17.93 -13.69 -0.72
CA SER A 297 18.68 -12.51 -1.17
C SER A 297 17.99 -11.19 -0.81
N LEU A 298 16.66 -11.13 -0.93
CA LEU A 298 15.87 -9.97 -0.49
C LEU A 298 16.01 -9.75 1.02
N ARG A 299 15.92 -10.81 1.82
CA ARG A 299 16.07 -10.73 3.29
C ARG A 299 17.49 -10.32 3.68
N ALA A 300 18.52 -10.85 3.02
CA ALA A 300 19.91 -10.48 3.26
C ALA A 300 20.15 -9.00 2.97
N ALA A 301 19.68 -8.50 1.82
CA ALA A 301 19.77 -7.09 1.45
C ALA A 301 19.00 -6.18 2.42
N ALA A 302 17.78 -6.58 2.80
CA ALA A 302 16.94 -5.85 3.74
C ALA A 302 17.56 -5.78 5.15
N ALA A 303 18.19 -6.85 5.62
CA ALA A 303 18.85 -6.92 6.92
C ALA A 303 20.19 -6.17 6.96
N ALA A 304 20.94 -6.18 5.85
CA ALA A 304 22.21 -5.46 5.71
C ALA A 304 22.03 -3.94 5.59
N ALA A 305 20.86 -3.48 5.14
CA ALA A 305 20.56 -2.06 5.01
C ALA A 305 20.61 -1.33 6.36
N ALA A 306 20.98 -0.05 6.30
CA ALA A 306 20.90 0.91 7.39
C ALA A 306 20.01 2.11 6.99
N PRO A 307 19.53 2.91 7.95
CA PRO A 307 18.85 4.16 7.64
C PRO A 307 19.75 5.07 6.78
N GLY A 308 19.19 5.64 5.72
CA GLY A 308 19.92 6.39 4.68
C GLY A 308 20.27 5.56 3.43
N ASP A 309 20.34 4.23 3.55
CA ASP A 309 20.61 3.34 2.42
C ASP A 309 19.44 3.30 1.44
N ALA A 310 19.76 2.88 0.21
CA ALA A 310 18.78 2.49 -0.79
C ALA A 310 18.73 0.97 -0.98
N LEU A 311 17.54 0.42 -1.20
CA LEU A 311 17.30 -0.94 -1.65
C LEU A 311 16.58 -0.92 -3.00
N ILE A 312 17.21 -1.41 -4.05
CA ILE A 312 16.60 -1.54 -5.38
C ILE A 312 16.39 -3.01 -5.70
N VAL A 313 15.16 -3.39 -6.00
CA VAL A 313 14.79 -4.75 -6.40
C VAL A 313 14.30 -4.70 -7.83
N TYR A 314 14.89 -5.48 -8.71
CA TYR A 314 14.49 -5.59 -10.11
C TYR A 314 14.15 -7.04 -10.44
N LEU A 315 12.92 -7.29 -10.88
CA LEU A 315 12.42 -8.62 -11.23
C LEU A 315 11.95 -8.63 -12.70
N ALA A 316 12.57 -9.47 -13.53
CA ALA A 316 12.16 -9.72 -14.91
C ALA A 316 11.77 -11.18 -15.10
N GLY A 317 10.59 -11.45 -15.64
CA GLY A 317 10.09 -12.82 -15.85
C GLY A 317 8.56 -12.91 -15.82
N HIS A 318 8.03 -14.12 -15.64
CA HIS A 318 6.59 -14.36 -15.51
C HIS A 318 6.04 -13.98 -14.14
N GLY A 319 4.89 -13.33 -14.15
CA GLY A 319 4.09 -13.03 -12.98
C GLY A 319 2.65 -13.50 -13.20
N ILE A 320 2.03 -14.10 -12.19
CA ILE A 320 0.69 -14.68 -12.29
C ILE A 320 -0.15 -14.30 -11.07
N ALA A 321 -1.44 -14.04 -11.28
CA ALA A 321 -2.37 -13.83 -10.18
C ALA A 321 -3.16 -15.12 -9.91
N ILE A 322 -3.01 -15.67 -8.72
CA ILE A 322 -3.70 -16.87 -8.24
C ILE A 322 -4.42 -16.52 -6.95
N ARG A 323 -5.71 -16.87 -6.84
CA ARG A 323 -6.53 -16.67 -5.64
C ARG A 323 -6.49 -15.22 -5.09
N GLY A 324 -6.48 -14.25 -6.00
CA GLY A 324 -6.46 -12.83 -5.65
C GLY A 324 -5.10 -12.30 -5.16
N SER A 325 -4.02 -13.07 -5.27
CA SER A 325 -2.64 -12.64 -4.95
C SER A 325 -1.73 -12.80 -6.16
N TRP A 326 -0.83 -11.84 -6.38
CA TRP A 326 0.20 -11.94 -7.41
C TRP A 326 1.43 -12.73 -6.92
N TYR A 327 2.01 -13.53 -7.82
CA TYR A 327 3.23 -14.33 -7.60
C TYR A 327 4.23 -14.11 -8.73
N TYR A 328 5.50 -13.93 -8.38
CA TYR A 328 6.63 -14.01 -9.31
C TYR A 328 7.01 -15.48 -9.52
N LEU A 329 6.81 -15.98 -10.74
CA LEU A 329 6.88 -17.40 -11.05
C LEU A 329 8.32 -17.91 -10.91
N SER A 330 8.47 -19.00 -10.17
CA SER A 330 9.76 -19.68 -9.99
C SER A 330 10.10 -20.59 -11.19
N PRO A 331 11.38 -20.72 -11.56
CA PRO A 331 11.82 -21.64 -12.61
C PRO A 331 11.58 -23.12 -12.23
N ALA A 332 11.34 -23.39 -10.94
CA ALA A 332 11.13 -24.74 -10.42
C ALA A 332 9.72 -25.30 -10.68
N VAL A 333 8.77 -24.43 -11.07
CA VAL A 333 7.40 -24.84 -11.41
C VAL A 333 7.43 -25.66 -12.71
N LYS A 334 6.84 -26.85 -12.68
CA LYS A 334 6.78 -27.79 -13.80
C LYS A 334 5.38 -27.95 -14.37
N GLU A 335 4.36 -27.66 -13.57
CA GLU A 335 2.96 -27.77 -13.96
C GLU A 335 2.19 -26.48 -13.64
N VAL A 336 1.10 -26.22 -14.38
CA VAL A 336 0.25 -25.03 -14.20
C VAL A 336 -0.81 -25.22 -13.11
N GLU A 337 -0.52 -26.07 -12.12
CA GLU A 337 -1.39 -26.31 -10.97
C GLU A 337 -1.25 -25.20 -9.93
N GLU A 338 -2.38 -24.64 -9.48
CA GLU A 338 -2.38 -23.47 -8.59
C GLU A 338 -1.58 -23.69 -7.31
N ASP A 339 -1.72 -24.86 -6.68
CA ASP A 339 -1.03 -25.17 -5.43
C ASP A 339 0.48 -25.30 -5.63
N GLU A 340 0.94 -25.83 -6.76
CA GLU A 340 2.37 -25.88 -7.08
C GLU A 340 2.92 -24.46 -7.26
N ILE A 341 2.23 -23.62 -8.05
CA ILE A 341 2.61 -22.23 -8.27
C ILE A 341 2.71 -21.47 -6.94
N VAL A 342 1.67 -21.55 -6.10
CA VAL A 342 1.62 -20.88 -4.79
C VAL A 342 2.76 -21.36 -3.89
N ASN A 343 3.06 -22.66 -3.89
CA ASN A 343 4.10 -23.22 -3.05
C ASN A 343 5.51 -22.89 -3.55
N LEU A 344 5.75 -22.89 -4.86
CA LEU A 344 7.10 -22.76 -5.40
C LEU A 344 7.48 -21.35 -5.84
N SER A 345 6.52 -20.42 -5.92
CA SER A 345 6.72 -19.04 -6.41
C SER A 345 6.78 -18.02 -5.28
N LEU A 346 7.24 -16.82 -5.58
CA LEU A 346 7.40 -15.74 -4.60
C LEU A 346 6.18 -14.82 -4.61
N SER A 347 5.47 -14.71 -3.49
CA SER A 347 4.25 -13.89 -3.44
C SER A 347 4.53 -12.38 -3.27
N ALA A 348 3.60 -11.55 -3.74
CA ALA A 348 3.60 -10.11 -3.48
C ALA A 348 3.65 -9.80 -1.97
N GLU A 349 3.01 -10.61 -1.13
CA GLU A 349 3.04 -10.47 0.32
C GLU A 349 4.44 -10.72 0.90
N GLN A 350 5.13 -11.76 0.45
CA GLN A 350 6.49 -12.06 0.89
C GLN A 350 7.47 -10.95 0.49
N ILE A 351 7.33 -10.41 -0.74
CA ILE A 351 8.11 -9.26 -1.21
C ILE A 351 7.81 -8.05 -0.34
N ALA A 352 6.54 -7.67 -0.19
CA ALA A 352 6.13 -6.50 0.57
C ALA A 352 6.54 -6.59 2.05
N ALA A 353 6.38 -7.75 2.68
CA ALA A 353 6.81 -7.99 4.06
C ALA A 353 8.32 -7.78 4.21
N THR A 354 9.12 -8.34 3.31
CA THR A 354 10.59 -8.21 3.34
C THR A 354 11.03 -6.76 3.13
N LEU A 355 10.44 -6.06 2.16
CA LEU A 355 10.72 -4.65 1.90
C LEU A 355 10.27 -3.76 3.08
N ARG A 356 9.13 -4.07 3.70
CA ARG A 356 8.64 -3.40 4.91
C ARG A 356 9.56 -3.64 6.11
N GLU A 357 10.30 -4.74 6.18
CA GLU A 357 11.29 -5.00 7.24
C GLU A 357 12.67 -4.36 6.97
N SER A 358 13.00 -4.06 5.71
CA SER A 358 14.31 -3.49 5.31
C SER A 358 14.65 -2.17 5.97
N ARG A 359 15.83 -1.97 6.55
CA ARG A 359 16.13 -0.66 7.18
C ARG A 359 16.49 0.46 6.19
N ALA A 360 16.54 0.17 4.88
CA ALA A 360 16.74 1.19 3.86
C ALA A 360 15.64 2.26 3.93
N SER A 361 16.02 3.53 3.83
CA SER A 361 15.08 4.66 3.82
C SER A 361 14.53 4.93 2.42
N ARG A 362 15.19 4.39 1.38
CA ARG A 362 14.81 4.52 -0.02
C ARG A 362 14.65 3.12 -0.59
N VAL A 363 13.47 2.75 -1.05
CA VAL A 363 13.22 1.43 -1.63
C VAL A 363 12.58 1.60 -2.99
N VAL A 364 13.15 0.98 -4.02
CA VAL A 364 12.58 0.95 -5.37
C VAL A 364 12.34 -0.49 -5.76
N LEU A 365 11.09 -0.85 -6.00
CA LEU A 365 10.73 -2.14 -6.58
C LEU A 365 10.38 -1.94 -8.06
N MET A 366 11.09 -2.63 -8.94
CA MET A 366 10.92 -2.61 -10.39
C MET A 366 10.49 -4.00 -10.86
N ILE A 367 9.32 -4.11 -11.52
CA ILE A 367 8.79 -5.39 -11.99
C ILE A 367 8.49 -5.32 -13.48
N ASP A 368 9.24 -6.10 -14.26
CA ASP A 368 9.03 -6.36 -15.68
C ASP A 368 8.41 -7.76 -15.85
N SER A 369 7.09 -7.83 -15.69
CA SER A 369 6.34 -9.08 -15.81
C SER A 369 4.93 -8.85 -16.37
N CYS A 370 4.33 -9.92 -16.91
CA CYS A 370 2.90 -9.95 -17.17
C CYS A 370 2.11 -9.73 -15.87
N ASN A 371 0.93 -9.12 -16.00
CA ASN A 371 0.01 -8.79 -14.90
C ASN A 371 0.63 -7.95 -13.76
N SER A 372 1.69 -7.19 -14.02
CA SER A 372 2.35 -6.38 -13.00
C SER A 372 1.51 -5.17 -12.54
N GLY A 373 0.48 -4.78 -13.28
CA GLY A 373 -0.50 -3.79 -12.77
C GLY A 373 -1.20 -4.26 -11.48
N ALA A 374 -1.48 -5.58 -11.37
CA ALA A 374 -2.01 -6.17 -10.15
C ALA A 374 -0.98 -6.18 -9.03
N VAL A 375 0.29 -6.51 -9.32
CA VAL A 375 1.35 -6.48 -8.30
C VAL A 375 1.56 -5.09 -7.72
N VAL A 376 1.50 -4.03 -8.53
CA VAL A 376 1.66 -2.66 -8.01
C VAL A 376 0.53 -2.33 -7.04
N ARG A 377 -0.72 -2.67 -7.35
CA ARG A 377 -1.84 -2.43 -6.42
C ARG A 377 -1.66 -3.22 -5.12
N ASP A 378 -1.34 -4.51 -5.23
CA ASP A 378 -1.23 -5.40 -4.08
C ASP A 378 -0.02 -5.03 -3.20
N VAL A 379 1.16 -4.89 -3.80
CA VAL A 379 2.39 -4.47 -3.10
C VAL A 379 2.28 -3.05 -2.57
N LYS A 380 1.69 -2.10 -3.31
CA LYS A 380 1.43 -0.76 -2.79
C LYS A 380 0.52 -0.81 -1.57
N GLY A 381 -0.60 -1.53 -1.62
CA GLY A 381 -1.50 -1.67 -0.47
C GLY A 381 -0.80 -2.25 0.75
N LEU A 382 0.15 -3.17 0.55
CA LEU A 382 0.93 -3.82 1.61
C LEU A 382 2.11 -2.96 2.12
N LEU A 383 2.72 -2.13 1.26
CA LEU A 383 3.84 -1.24 1.58
C LEU A 383 3.39 0.15 2.06
N GLN A 384 2.15 0.54 1.77
CA GLN A 384 1.60 1.79 2.23
C GLN A 384 1.48 1.78 3.75
N ASN A 385 2.38 2.53 4.36
CA ASN A 385 2.25 2.93 5.73
C ASN A 385 1.02 3.83 5.85
N ARG A 386 0.03 3.35 6.59
CA ARG A 386 -1.27 4.00 6.76
C ARG A 386 -1.14 5.40 7.32
N VAL A 387 -0.21 5.60 8.25
CA VAL A 387 0.02 6.89 8.89
C VAL A 387 0.51 7.93 7.89
N TYR A 388 1.54 7.58 7.11
CA TYR A 388 2.06 8.49 6.10
C TYR A 388 1.08 8.70 4.95
N THR A 389 0.36 7.64 4.54
CA THR A 389 -0.72 7.74 3.53
C THR A 389 -1.84 8.69 3.99
N GLN A 390 -2.26 8.64 5.24
CA GLN A 390 -3.24 9.56 5.84
C GLN A 390 -2.70 11.00 5.93
N LEU A 391 -1.40 11.17 6.21
CA LEU A 391 -0.76 12.48 6.28
C LEU A 391 -0.38 13.06 4.91
N GLY A 392 -0.65 12.36 3.81
CA GLY A 392 -0.19 12.74 2.47
C GLY A 392 1.33 12.64 2.27
N ARG A 393 2.03 11.99 3.20
CA ARG A 393 3.49 11.83 3.20
C ARG A 393 3.89 10.47 2.66
N SER A 394 5.13 10.36 2.24
CA SER A 394 5.62 9.14 1.59
C SER A 394 6.39 8.25 2.54
N THR A 395 6.46 6.97 2.19
CA THR A 395 7.08 5.93 3.00
C THR A 395 8.53 5.67 2.63
N GLY A 396 9.11 6.47 1.73
CA GLY A 396 10.41 6.17 1.12
C GLY A 396 10.37 5.00 0.13
N PHE A 397 9.19 4.53 -0.26
CA PHE A 397 9.02 3.45 -1.26
C PHE A 397 8.55 4.02 -2.60
N ALA A 398 9.19 3.58 -3.67
CA ALA A 398 8.72 3.69 -5.04
C ALA A 398 8.46 2.27 -5.58
N VAL A 399 7.34 2.09 -6.28
CA VAL A 399 7.02 0.82 -6.95
C VAL A 399 6.74 1.15 -8.41
N LEU A 400 7.56 0.60 -9.29
CA LEU A 400 7.52 0.82 -10.73
C LEU A 400 7.28 -0.52 -11.39
N ALA A 401 6.25 -0.63 -12.22
CA ALA A 401 6.05 -1.84 -13.00
C ALA A 401 5.51 -1.52 -14.38
N ALA A 402 5.82 -2.37 -15.34
CA ALA A 402 5.22 -2.32 -16.67
C ALA A 402 4.18 -3.41 -16.83
N ALA A 403 2.91 -3.04 -16.92
CA ALA A 403 1.86 -4.01 -17.20
C ALA A 403 1.95 -4.40 -18.69
N ARG A 404 2.35 -5.64 -18.95
CA ARG A 404 2.15 -6.30 -20.25
C ARG A 404 0.73 -6.90 -20.26
N GLN A 405 -0.02 -6.70 -21.34
CA GLN A 405 -1.10 -7.64 -21.66
C GLN A 405 -0.46 -8.93 -22.16
N ASP A 406 -0.98 -10.07 -21.70
CA ASP A 406 -0.50 -11.41 -22.07
C ASP A 406 -0.23 -11.50 -23.56
N GLN A 407 1.01 -11.87 -23.95
CA GLN A 407 1.31 -12.82 -25.03
C GLN A 407 2.75 -13.34 -24.87
N ALA A 408 2.90 -14.67 -24.97
CA ALA A 408 4.15 -15.43 -24.95
C ALA A 408 5.01 -15.26 -26.23
N ALA A 409 4.77 -14.22 -27.03
CA ALA A 409 5.38 -14.06 -28.33
C ALA A 409 5.88 -12.62 -28.48
N LEU A 410 7.13 -12.49 -28.93
CA LEU A 410 7.76 -11.27 -29.42
C LEU A 410 8.55 -10.46 -28.37
N GLU A 411 9.48 -11.15 -27.72
CA GLU A 411 10.81 -10.56 -27.44
C GLU A 411 11.67 -10.55 -28.73
N ARG A 412 11.08 -10.06 -29.83
CA ARG A 412 11.76 -9.83 -31.12
C ARG A 412 11.84 -8.33 -31.39
N GLY A 413 12.25 -7.55 -30.40
CA GLY A 413 12.52 -6.13 -30.55
C GLY A 413 13.98 -5.88 -30.97
N THR A 414 14.21 -4.80 -31.72
CA THR A 414 15.56 -4.30 -32.08
C THR A 414 16.32 -3.70 -30.89
N LEU A 415 15.66 -3.54 -29.75
CA LEU A 415 16.20 -2.91 -28.54
C LEU A 415 17.25 -3.76 -27.81
N GLY A 416 17.28 -5.08 -28.07
CA GLY A 416 18.14 -6.02 -27.35
C GLY A 416 17.75 -6.28 -25.89
N HIS A 417 16.65 -5.67 -25.43
CA HIS A 417 16.07 -5.69 -24.09
C HIS A 417 14.53 -5.63 -24.16
N GLY A 418 13.85 -5.97 -23.06
CA GLY A 418 12.45 -5.61 -22.85
C GLY A 418 12.24 -4.09 -22.85
N VAL A 419 11.06 -3.63 -23.27
CA VAL A 419 10.75 -2.18 -23.38
C VAL A 419 10.88 -1.46 -22.05
N PHE A 420 10.41 -2.07 -20.95
CA PHE A 420 10.52 -1.48 -19.61
C PHE A 420 11.99 -1.34 -19.20
N THR A 421 12.78 -2.38 -19.40
CA THR A 421 14.22 -2.38 -19.11
C THR A 421 14.95 -1.32 -19.94
N ALA A 422 14.73 -1.28 -21.25
CA ALA A 422 15.35 -0.30 -22.14
C ALA A 422 15.03 1.14 -21.69
N ALA A 423 13.76 1.42 -21.39
CA ALA A 423 13.33 2.73 -20.90
C ALA A 423 13.97 3.06 -19.54
N THR A 424 14.08 2.09 -18.63
CA THR A 424 14.67 2.26 -17.30
C THR A 424 16.16 2.53 -17.36
N ILE A 425 16.89 1.80 -18.22
CA ILE A 425 18.32 2.03 -18.45
C ILE A 425 18.55 3.44 -18.98
N ALA A 426 17.79 3.87 -20.00
CA ALA A 426 17.88 5.22 -20.53
C ALA A 426 17.58 6.29 -19.46
N ALA A 427 16.52 6.08 -18.68
CA ALA A 427 16.10 6.98 -17.61
C ALA A 427 17.22 7.19 -16.58
N LEU A 428 17.75 6.09 -16.02
CA LEU A 428 18.78 6.11 -14.98
C LEU A 428 20.16 6.53 -15.49
N SER A 429 20.38 6.47 -16.82
CA SER A 429 21.56 7.02 -17.49
C SER A 429 21.44 8.53 -17.77
N GLY A 430 20.32 9.16 -17.38
CA GLY A 430 20.14 10.60 -17.39
C GLY A 430 19.03 11.12 -18.30
N ALA A 431 18.37 10.27 -19.11
CA ALA A 431 17.25 10.72 -19.93
C ALA A 431 16.03 11.19 -19.10
N ALA A 432 15.96 10.79 -17.83
CA ALA A 432 14.93 11.22 -16.90
C ALA A 432 15.29 12.49 -16.11
N ASP A 433 16.54 12.95 -16.12
CA ASP A 433 16.99 14.19 -15.45
C ASP A 433 16.37 15.41 -16.15
N ARG A 434 15.18 15.80 -15.72
CA ARG A 434 14.38 16.81 -16.41
C ARG A 434 14.82 18.22 -16.03
N ASN A 435 15.32 18.39 -14.81
CA ASN A 435 15.74 19.67 -14.28
C ASN A 435 17.23 19.97 -14.55
N GLY A 436 18.00 19.00 -15.04
CA GLY A 436 19.42 19.13 -15.40
C GLY A 436 20.36 19.20 -14.19
N ASP A 437 19.92 18.73 -13.02
CA ASP A 437 20.70 18.81 -11.78
C ASP A 437 21.73 17.67 -11.64
N GLY A 438 21.78 16.75 -12.61
CA GLY A 438 22.69 15.60 -12.62
C GLY A 438 22.23 14.46 -11.72
N ARG A 439 20.96 14.44 -11.31
CA ARG A 439 20.35 13.36 -10.52
C ARG A 439 19.06 12.90 -11.19
N VAL A 440 18.70 11.66 -10.92
CA VAL A 440 17.42 11.10 -11.34
C VAL A 440 16.66 10.71 -10.09
N THR A 441 15.55 11.38 -9.86
CA THR A 441 14.68 11.09 -8.72
C THR A 441 13.66 9.99 -9.03
N ALA A 442 13.03 9.43 -7.99
CA ALA A 442 11.98 8.43 -8.14
C ALA A 442 10.78 9.00 -8.94
N ARG A 443 10.44 10.28 -8.75
CA ARG A 443 9.38 10.95 -9.50
C ARG A 443 9.75 11.20 -10.96
N GLU A 444 10.98 11.63 -11.21
CA GLU A 444 11.48 11.82 -12.56
C GLU A 444 11.52 10.51 -13.33
N LEU A 445 12.03 9.45 -12.70
CA LEU A 445 12.00 8.10 -13.24
C LEU A 445 10.57 7.65 -13.56
N ALA A 446 9.65 7.74 -12.60
CA ALA A 446 8.24 7.37 -12.80
C ALA A 446 7.60 8.16 -13.95
N ALA A 447 7.80 9.48 -13.99
CA ALA A 447 7.25 10.34 -15.03
C ALA A 447 7.86 10.05 -16.41
N TYR A 448 9.15 9.74 -16.48
CA TYR A 448 9.82 9.36 -17.73
C TYR A 448 9.27 8.03 -18.25
N LEU A 449 9.22 7.00 -17.41
CA LEU A 449 8.68 5.68 -17.76
C LEU A 449 7.23 5.77 -18.25
N ALA A 450 6.39 6.56 -17.56
CA ALA A 450 5.01 6.82 -17.94
C ALA A 450 4.85 7.39 -19.36
N ARG A 451 5.82 8.18 -19.82
CA ARG A 451 5.80 8.76 -21.17
C ARG A 451 6.43 7.83 -22.21
N GLN A 452 7.54 7.17 -21.87
CA GLN A 452 8.39 6.51 -22.85
C GLN A 452 8.00 5.07 -23.15
N ILE A 453 7.46 4.33 -22.16
CA ILE A 453 7.08 2.94 -22.37
C ILE A 453 5.98 2.79 -23.44
N PRO A 454 4.89 3.59 -23.44
CA PRO A 454 3.88 3.50 -24.50
C PRO A 454 4.45 3.78 -25.89
N THR A 455 5.35 4.75 -26.01
CA THR A 455 6.02 5.10 -27.26
C THR A 455 6.90 3.95 -27.75
N LEU A 456 7.82 3.46 -26.91
CA LEU A 456 8.74 2.38 -27.28
C LEU A 456 8.02 1.06 -27.58
N ALA A 457 6.95 0.75 -26.83
CA ALA A 457 6.13 -0.43 -27.11
C ALA A 457 5.44 -0.33 -28.48
N THR A 458 4.91 0.84 -28.81
CA THR A 458 4.27 1.06 -30.12
C THR A 458 5.30 0.97 -31.25
N GLU A 459 6.47 1.59 -31.09
CA GLU A 459 7.51 1.66 -32.13
C GLU A 459 8.22 0.33 -32.38
N HIS A 460 8.51 -0.43 -31.31
CA HIS A 460 9.37 -1.62 -31.41
C HIS A 460 8.60 -2.94 -31.35
N LEU A 461 7.41 -2.94 -30.74
CA LEU A 461 6.58 -4.14 -30.59
C LEU A 461 5.26 -4.05 -31.36
N ASN A 462 4.86 -2.86 -31.84
CA ASN A 462 3.54 -2.58 -32.41
C ASN A 462 2.41 -2.96 -31.43
N GLU A 463 2.63 -2.72 -30.14
CA GLU A 463 1.74 -3.09 -29.03
C GLU A 463 1.58 -1.94 -28.05
N VAL A 464 0.50 -1.96 -27.27
CA VAL A 464 0.27 -0.99 -26.20
C VAL A 464 0.77 -1.56 -24.87
N GLN A 465 1.79 -0.92 -24.30
CA GLN A 465 2.23 -1.20 -22.94
C GLN A 465 2.01 0.04 -22.08
N ILE A 466 1.27 -0.12 -20.97
CA ILE A 466 0.98 0.97 -20.04
C ILE A 466 1.72 0.67 -18.74
N PRO A 467 2.68 1.53 -18.34
CA PRO A 467 3.33 1.37 -17.05
C PRO A 467 2.41 1.79 -15.91
N VAL A 468 2.55 1.10 -14.79
CA VAL A 468 1.99 1.51 -13.51
C VAL A 468 3.17 1.96 -12.66
N ALA A 469 3.29 3.26 -12.47
CA ALA A 469 4.34 3.85 -11.67
C ALA A 469 3.75 4.53 -10.42
N TYR A 470 4.21 4.10 -9.26
CA TYR A 470 3.96 4.76 -7.99
C TYR A 470 5.28 5.39 -7.52
N ALA A 471 5.31 6.72 -7.52
CA ALA A 471 6.35 7.49 -6.87
C ALA A 471 5.87 8.01 -5.51
N PRO A 472 6.77 8.07 -4.51
CA PRO A 472 6.48 8.69 -3.22
C PRO A 472 6.18 10.20 -3.36
N SER A 473 5.39 10.75 -2.42
CA SER A 473 5.15 12.21 -2.35
C SER A 473 6.37 13.00 -1.91
N GLU A 474 7.24 12.43 -1.07
CA GLU A 474 8.60 12.94 -0.81
C GLU A 474 9.56 12.23 -1.75
N ASP A 475 10.13 13.00 -2.67
CA ASP A 475 10.97 12.47 -3.73
C ASP A 475 12.36 12.12 -3.20
N PHE A 476 13.02 11.13 -3.81
CA PHE A 476 14.38 10.76 -3.44
C PHE A 476 15.21 10.40 -4.66
N VAL A 477 16.52 10.61 -4.55
CA VAL A 477 17.48 10.29 -5.60
C VAL A 477 17.64 8.78 -5.72
N VAL A 478 17.37 8.25 -6.90
CA VAL A 478 17.58 6.84 -7.26
C VAL A 478 18.97 6.65 -7.85
N SER A 479 19.39 7.57 -8.72
CA SER A 479 20.70 7.56 -9.38
C SER A 479 21.27 8.98 -9.44
N SER A 480 22.60 9.10 -9.33
CA SER A 480 23.34 10.33 -9.62
C SER A 480 24.27 10.10 -10.80
N LEU A 481 24.33 11.09 -11.70
CA LEU A 481 25.11 11.04 -12.94
C LEU A 481 26.54 11.57 -12.76
N ARG A 482 26.81 12.36 -11.71
CA ARG A 482 28.07 13.08 -11.53
C ARG A 482 28.87 12.57 -10.35
#